data_AF-A0A5N8ULZ2-F1
#
_entry.id   AF-A0A5N8ULZ2-F1
#
_cell.length_a   1.000
_cell.length_b   1.000
_cell.length_c   1.000
_cell.angle_alpha   90.00
_cell.angle_beta   90.00
_cell.angle_gamma   90.00
#
_symmetry.space_group_name_H-M   'P 1'
#
loop_
_entity.id
_entity.type
_entity.pdbx_description
1 polymer ?
#
loop_
_entity_poly.entity_id
_entity_poly.type
_entity_poly.pdbx_seq_one_letter_code
_entity_poly.pdbx_strand_id
1 'polypeptide(L)'
;MDITNVSTQGTSISNSQAPEDVKNQIASRGDSVLSGGIAVLYMFMNLLSELADAKYGQMQQKADVSRQAQDMANRVDEVIAQVSKGDDKAAEKLPPDVIKYMSDNGFKVDGMTIDNYLSKNDPSAAYLKKLLGKIGEVGPQGMQSASWQDVVSYMDAKGIKVDGQKCSDYIWGLPEVGRRSWQNISKAHMQKIADTLGDAGGLDKGKLQAVKSALESVSNRASDFVSQSQLQLQKIMQTYNVTVSLLNSMQTMLAEMNKSIAQNIR
;
A
#
# COMPACT_ATOMS: atom_id res chain seq x y z
N MET A 1 25.47 -28.50 -32.48
CA MET A 1 26.65 -27.81 -33.02
C MET A 1 26.26 -27.25 -34.37
N ASP A 2 26.49 -25.95 -34.50
CA ASP A 2 26.85 -25.25 -35.73
C ASP A 2 25.84 -24.92 -36.83
N ILE A 3 26.01 -23.66 -37.22
CA ILE A 3 25.30 -22.79 -38.15
C ILE A 3 25.88 -23.01 -39.54
N THR A 4 25.06 -23.00 -40.60
CA THR A 4 25.44 -22.53 -41.96
C THR A 4 24.13 -22.21 -42.69
N ASN A 5 23.68 -20.96 -42.67
CA ASN A 5 23.97 -19.91 -43.65
C ASN A 5 23.90 -20.39 -45.11
N VAL A 6 22.74 -20.20 -45.76
CA VAL A 6 22.64 -20.10 -47.21
C VAL A 6 21.94 -18.79 -47.55
N SER A 7 22.77 -17.88 -48.04
CA SER A 7 22.47 -16.61 -48.68
C SER A 7 21.22 -16.64 -49.56
N THR A 8 20.21 -15.88 -49.17
CA THR A 8 19.20 -15.38 -50.11
C THR A 8 19.88 -14.25 -50.89
N GLN A 9 20.44 -14.60 -52.04
CA GLN A 9 20.92 -13.61 -53.02
C GLN A 9 19.76 -12.68 -53.37
N GLY A 10 19.79 -11.49 -52.78
CA GLY A 10 19.06 -10.35 -53.31
C GLY A 10 19.55 -10.14 -54.73
N THR A 11 18.70 -10.42 -55.70
CA THR A 11 18.90 -10.06 -57.09
C THR A 11 18.83 -8.54 -57.18
N SER A 12 19.96 -7.88 -56.96
CA SER A 12 20.18 -6.49 -57.36
C SER A 12 20.26 -6.45 -58.88
N ILE A 13 19.09 -6.49 -59.54
CA ILE A 13 18.98 -6.07 -60.92
C ILE A 13 18.99 -4.53 -60.91
N SER A 14 20.18 -3.95 -60.77
CA SER A 14 20.44 -2.59 -61.24
C SER A 14 20.36 -2.61 -62.77
N ASN A 15 19.13 -2.51 -63.31
CA ASN A 15 18.97 -2.28 -64.73
C ASN A 15 19.16 -0.78 -64.98
N SER A 16 20.38 -0.40 -65.36
CA SER A 16 20.75 0.96 -65.76
C SER A 16 20.01 1.46 -67.01
N GLN A 17 19.15 0.64 -67.63
CA GLN A 17 18.34 0.94 -68.82
C GLN A 17 16.84 1.15 -68.54
N ALA A 18 16.39 1.17 -67.29
CA ALA A 18 15.00 1.49 -67.00
C ALA A 18 14.67 2.94 -67.40
N PRO A 19 13.57 3.19 -68.14
CA PRO A 19 13.22 4.53 -68.60
C PRO A 19 12.93 5.45 -67.40
N GLU A 20 13.18 6.75 -67.56
CA GLU A 20 13.21 7.76 -66.48
C GLU A 20 11.92 7.82 -65.64
N ASP A 21 10.79 7.47 -66.23
CA ASP A 21 9.48 7.31 -65.60
C ASP A 21 9.45 6.17 -64.56
N VAL A 22 10.13 5.06 -64.83
CA VAL A 22 10.26 3.91 -63.91
C VAL A 22 11.21 4.25 -62.76
N LYS A 23 12.33 4.93 -63.03
CA LYS A 23 13.24 5.41 -61.97
C LYS A 23 12.57 6.44 -61.05
N ASN A 24 11.82 7.38 -61.59
CA ASN A 24 11.07 8.38 -60.82
C ASN A 24 9.89 7.76 -60.04
N GLN A 25 9.23 6.73 -60.58
CA GLN A 25 8.24 5.96 -59.82
C GLN A 25 8.86 5.18 -58.66
N ILE A 26 10.04 4.59 -58.83
CA ILE A 26 10.75 3.86 -57.77
C ILE A 26 11.24 4.83 -56.69
N ALA A 27 11.77 6.00 -57.06
CA ALA A 27 12.19 7.05 -56.14
C ALA A 27 11.01 7.61 -55.33
N SER A 28 9.87 7.93 -55.96
CA SER A 28 8.69 8.43 -55.24
C SER A 28 8.01 7.37 -54.36
N ARG A 29 8.12 6.09 -54.71
CA ARG A 29 7.65 4.98 -53.85
C ARG A 29 8.55 4.77 -52.64
N GLY A 30 9.87 4.88 -52.79
CA GLY A 30 10.85 4.76 -51.71
C GLY A 30 10.66 5.81 -50.61
N ASP A 31 10.34 7.05 -50.99
CA ASP A 31 10.12 8.15 -50.05
C ASP A 31 8.83 7.95 -49.22
N SER A 32 7.76 7.38 -49.81
CA SER A 32 6.52 7.07 -49.07
C SER A 32 6.67 5.91 -48.07
N VAL A 33 7.48 4.90 -48.41
CA VAL A 33 7.67 3.70 -47.58
C VAL A 33 8.59 4.00 -46.40
N LEU A 34 9.66 4.76 -46.64
CA LEU A 34 10.61 5.15 -45.60
C LEU A 34 10.07 6.27 -44.70
N SER A 35 9.38 7.28 -45.25
CA SER A 35 8.69 8.28 -44.41
C SER A 35 7.57 7.64 -43.56
N GLY A 36 6.83 6.67 -44.11
CA GLY A 36 5.86 5.88 -43.35
C GLY A 36 6.51 5.05 -42.24
N GLY A 37 7.65 4.41 -42.51
CA GLY A 37 8.43 3.69 -41.50
C GLY A 37 8.95 4.60 -40.38
N ILE A 38 9.44 5.79 -40.72
CA ILE A 38 9.85 6.82 -39.77
C ILE A 38 8.68 7.26 -38.87
N ALA A 39 7.49 7.48 -39.43
CA ALA A 39 6.31 7.87 -38.67
C ALA A 39 5.91 6.79 -37.64
N VAL A 40 5.99 5.51 -38.01
CA VAL A 40 5.72 4.39 -37.09
C VAL A 40 6.75 4.32 -35.96
N LEU A 41 8.04 4.55 -36.24
CA LEU A 41 9.06 4.58 -35.19
C LEU A 41 8.86 5.76 -34.22
N TYR A 42 8.48 6.94 -34.72
CA TYR A 42 8.13 8.07 -33.85
C TYR A 42 6.90 7.76 -32.99
N MET A 43 5.88 7.09 -33.53
CA MET A 43 4.72 6.62 -32.76
C MET A 43 5.15 5.64 -31.66
N PHE A 44 6.05 4.70 -31.95
CA PHE A 44 6.59 3.80 -30.94
C PHE A 44 7.42 4.52 -29.87
N MET A 45 8.22 5.52 -30.24
CA MET A 45 8.96 6.31 -29.25
C MET A 45 8.01 7.04 -28.29
N ASN A 46 6.97 7.68 -28.82
CA ASN A 46 5.96 8.35 -27.98
C ASN A 46 5.27 7.36 -27.04
N LEU A 47 4.86 6.20 -27.53
CA LEU A 47 4.24 5.16 -26.70
C LEU A 47 5.20 4.65 -25.61
N LEU A 48 6.47 4.41 -25.95
CA LEU A 48 7.47 3.96 -24.99
C LEU A 48 7.74 5.02 -23.91
N SER A 49 7.77 6.30 -24.28
CA SER A 49 7.86 7.41 -23.33
C SER A 49 6.65 7.47 -22.39
N GLU A 50 5.42 7.37 -22.92
CA GLU A 50 4.20 7.33 -22.10
C GLU A 50 4.19 6.14 -21.13
N LEU A 51 4.60 4.96 -21.61
CA LEU A 51 4.72 3.76 -20.77
C LEU A 51 5.78 3.92 -19.68
N ALA A 52 6.92 4.56 -20.01
CA ALA A 52 7.96 4.85 -19.04
C ALA A 52 7.43 5.80 -17.96
N ASP A 53 6.81 6.92 -18.33
CA ASP A 53 6.29 7.92 -17.40
C ASP A 53 5.23 7.33 -16.47
N ALA A 54 4.28 6.57 -17.02
CA ALA A 54 3.27 5.87 -16.23
C ALA A 54 3.90 4.88 -15.25
N LYS A 55 4.94 4.14 -15.67
CA LYS A 55 5.67 3.21 -14.80
C LYS A 55 6.47 3.90 -13.72
N TYR A 56 7.14 5.03 -14.03
CA TYR A 56 7.83 5.85 -13.04
C TYR A 56 6.85 6.38 -11.98
N GLY A 57 5.68 6.87 -12.40
CA GLY A 57 4.65 7.34 -11.47
C GLY A 57 4.17 6.25 -10.52
N GLN A 58 3.87 5.05 -11.04
CA GLN A 58 3.48 3.90 -10.22
C GLN A 58 4.60 3.44 -9.28
N MET A 59 5.84 3.42 -9.78
CA MET A 59 7.02 3.02 -9.00
C MET A 59 7.23 3.98 -7.82
N GLN A 60 7.10 5.29 -8.04
CA GLN A 60 7.22 6.29 -6.98
C GLN A 60 6.17 6.09 -5.89
N GLN A 61 4.89 5.98 -6.28
CA GLN A 61 3.80 5.75 -5.33
C GLN A 61 4.00 4.47 -4.52
N LYS A 62 4.45 3.38 -5.17
CA LYS A 62 4.69 2.10 -4.47
C LYS A 62 5.94 2.13 -3.61
N ALA A 63 6.97 2.89 -3.97
CA ALA A 63 8.13 3.10 -3.11
C ALA A 63 7.72 3.82 -1.81
N ASP A 64 6.86 4.83 -1.92
CA ASP A 64 6.34 5.55 -0.76
C ASP A 64 5.49 4.64 0.14
N VAL A 65 4.60 3.84 -0.45
CA VAL A 65 3.81 2.83 0.29
C VAL A 65 4.72 1.83 1.02
N SER A 66 5.79 1.35 0.38
CA SER A 66 6.74 0.41 0.99
C SER A 66 7.40 1.03 2.22
N ARG A 67 7.95 2.24 2.08
CA ARG A 67 8.60 2.96 3.18
C ARG A 67 7.64 3.24 4.33
N GLN A 68 6.46 3.79 4.03
CA GLN A 68 5.46 4.11 5.06
C GLN A 68 4.93 2.86 5.75
N ALA A 69 4.67 1.77 5.01
CA ALA A 69 4.24 0.50 5.61
C ALA A 69 5.32 -0.08 6.53
N GLN A 70 6.60 0.02 6.15
CA GLN A 70 7.71 -0.39 7.00
C GLN A 70 7.80 0.45 8.28
N ASP A 71 7.67 1.77 8.17
CA ASP A 71 7.67 2.66 9.33
C ASP A 71 6.52 2.35 10.28
N MET A 72 5.32 2.09 9.75
CA MET A 72 4.17 1.67 10.56
C MET A 72 4.41 0.30 11.22
N ALA A 73 5.01 -0.66 10.51
CA ALA A 73 5.36 -1.97 11.08
C ALA A 73 6.36 -1.84 12.23
N ASN A 74 7.35 -0.94 12.11
CA ASN A 74 8.31 -0.65 13.16
C ASN A 74 7.63 -0.03 14.40
N ARG A 75 6.67 0.88 14.21
CA ARG A 75 5.87 1.43 15.33
C ARG A 75 5.06 0.34 16.05
N VAL A 76 4.47 -0.59 15.31
CA VAL A 76 3.79 -1.76 15.91
C VAL A 76 4.78 -2.65 16.65
N ASP A 77 6.00 -2.81 16.15
CA ASP A 77 7.06 -3.57 16.82
C ASP A 77 7.48 -2.95 18.16
N GLU A 78 7.57 -1.61 18.23
CA GLU A 78 7.80 -0.90 19.49
C GLU A 78 6.72 -1.19 20.52
N VAL A 79 5.45 -1.21 20.10
CA VAL A 79 4.31 -1.57 20.96
C VAL A 79 4.39 -3.05 21.39
N ILE A 80 4.73 -3.95 20.47
CA ILE A 80 4.98 -5.38 20.81
C ILE A 80 6.09 -5.52 21.85
N ALA A 81 7.15 -4.71 21.75
CA ALA A 81 8.25 -4.73 22.70
C ALA A 81 7.82 -4.20 24.08
N GLN A 82 6.93 -3.21 24.14
CA GLN A 82 6.33 -2.74 25.40
C GLN A 82 5.46 -3.82 26.04
N VAL A 83 4.57 -4.44 25.26
CA VAL A 83 3.73 -5.56 25.73
C VAL A 83 4.58 -6.72 26.21
N SER A 84 5.71 -7.00 25.54
CA SER A 84 6.62 -8.10 25.92
C SER A 84 7.40 -7.85 27.21
N LYS A 85 7.43 -6.61 27.74
CA LYS A 85 8.01 -6.29 29.06
C LYS A 85 7.01 -6.51 30.19
N GLY A 86 5.72 -6.57 29.89
CA GLY A 86 4.66 -6.90 30.85
C GLY A 86 4.43 -8.40 30.97
N ASP A 87 3.42 -8.79 31.76
CA ASP A 87 2.98 -10.18 31.87
C ASP A 87 2.36 -10.67 30.54
N ASP A 88 2.20 -11.99 30.38
CA ASP A 88 1.59 -12.64 29.18
C ASP A 88 0.16 -12.15 28.83
N LYS A 89 -0.45 -11.33 29.70
CA LYS A 89 -1.77 -10.71 29.52
C LYS A 89 -1.70 -9.22 29.19
N ALA A 90 -0.51 -8.64 29.04
CA ALA A 90 -0.35 -7.27 28.62
C ALA A 90 -0.99 -7.09 27.24
N ALA A 91 -1.82 -6.05 27.13
CA ALA A 91 -2.48 -5.66 25.91
C ALA A 91 -2.27 -4.15 25.77
N GLU A 92 -1.94 -3.72 24.56
CA GLU A 92 -1.63 -2.32 24.30
C GLU A 92 -2.37 -1.87 23.05
N LYS A 93 -2.70 -0.59 22.98
CA LYS A 93 -3.40 -0.02 21.83
C LYS A 93 -2.45 0.16 20.66
N LEU A 94 -2.98 -0.03 19.46
CA LEU A 94 -2.25 0.37 18.27
C LEU A 94 -2.08 1.90 18.23
N PRO A 95 -0.95 2.39 17.73
CA PRO A 95 -0.75 3.82 17.49
C PRO A 95 -1.85 4.37 16.54
N PRO A 96 -2.45 5.54 16.82
CA PRO A 96 -3.56 6.06 16.02
C PRO A 96 -3.22 6.29 14.54
N ASP A 97 -1.97 6.65 14.27
CA ASP A 97 -1.40 6.82 12.94
C ASP A 97 -1.34 5.50 12.16
N VAL A 98 -1.04 4.38 12.82
CA VAL A 98 -1.08 3.05 12.19
C VAL A 98 -2.52 2.69 11.81
N ILE A 99 -3.47 2.90 12.72
CA ILE A 99 -4.90 2.64 12.46
C ILE A 99 -5.38 3.47 11.27
N LYS A 100 -5.08 4.78 11.29
CA LYS A 100 -5.43 5.69 10.20
C LYS A 100 -4.82 5.24 8.88
N TYR A 101 -3.51 4.97 8.87
CA TYR A 101 -2.81 4.54 7.66
C TYR A 101 -3.40 3.25 7.07
N MET A 102 -3.70 2.26 7.91
CA MET A 102 -4.32 1.01 7.45
C MET A 102 -5.75 1.22 6.95
N SER A 103 -6.53 2.10 7.59
CA SER A 103 -7.89 2.41 7.17
C SER A 103 -7.92 3.19 5.85
N ASP A 104 -7.13 4.25 5.74
CA ASP A 104 -7.04 5.12 4.55
C ASP A 104 -6.59 4.34 3.30
N ASN A 105 -5.71 3.35 3.48
CA ASN A 105 -5.22 2.51 2.38
C ASN A 105 -6.00 1.21 2.18
N GLY A 106 -7.02 0.94 3.01
CA GLY A 106 -7.85 -0.28 2.92
C GLY A 106 -7.07 -1.58 3.17
N PHE A 107 -5.98 -1.53 3.95
CA PHE A 107 -5.21 -2.71 4.30
C PHE A 107 -5.98 -3.60 5.29
N LYS A 108 -5.80 -4.92 5.13
CA LYS A 108 -6.55 -5.92 5.88
C LYS A 108 -5.63 -6.74 6.76
N VAL A 109 -6.12 -7.07 7.96
CA VAL A 109 -5.49 -8.01 8.89
C VAL A 109 -6.42 -9.21 9.00
N ASP A 110 -5.90 -10.43 8.80
CA ASP A 110 -6.72 -11.65 8.81
C ASP A 110 -8.00 -11.57 7.93
N GLY A 111 -7.92 -10.85 6.81
CA GLY A 111 -9.03 -10.67 5.87
C GLY A 111 -10.09 -9.63 6.27
N MET A 112 -9.95 -8.96 7.41
CA MET A 112 -10.86 -7.90 7.85
C MET A 112 -10.17 -6.52 7.90
N THR A 113 -10.97 -5.45 7.86
CA THR A 113 -10.47 -4.08 8.03
C THR A 113 -9.90 -3.88 9.44
N ILE A 114 -9.01 -2.91 9.62
CA ILE A 114 -8.41 -2.64 10.92
C ILE A 114 -9.47 -2.32 11.99
N ASP A 115 -10.53 -1.59 11.64
CA ASP A 115 -11.62 -1.26 12.56
C ASP A 115 -12.37 -2.51 13.02
N ASN A 116 -12.68 -3.42 12.10
CA ASN A 116 -13.32 -4.69 12.41
C ASN A 116 -12.38 -5.58 13.24
N TYR A 117 -11.10 -5.59 12.91
CA TYR A 117 -10.07 -6.33 13.64
C TYR A 117 -9.99 -5.87 15.09
N LEU A 118 -9.93 -4.56 15.33
CA LEU A 118 -9.93 -3.97 16.66
C LEU A 118 -11.22 -4.32 17.42
N SER A 119 -12.38 -4.14 16.80
CA SER A 119 -13.66 -4.45 17.46
C SER A 119 -13.81 -5.91 17.89
N LYS A 120 -13.21 -6.84 17.14
CA LYS A 120 -13.29 -8.28 17.41
C LYS A 120 -12.26 -8.73 18.44
N ASN A 121 -11.07 -8.14 18.41
CA ASN A 121 -9.92 -8.60 19.20
C ASN A 121 -9.64 -7.73 20.44
N ASP A 122 -10.37 -6.63 20.62
CA ASP A 122 -10.42 -5.86 21.86
C ASP A 122 -11.81 -6.02 22.53
N PRO A 123 -12.03 -7.07 23.35
CA PRO A 123 -13.30 -7.27 24.05
C PRO A 123 -13.63 -6.12 25.01
N SER A 124 -12.61 -5.40 25.50
CA SER A 124 -12.79 -4.29 26.44
C SER A 124 -13.57 -3.13 25.80
N ALA A 125 -13.43 -2.94 24.48
CA ALA A 125 -14.11 -1.89 23.73
C ALA A 125 -15.65 -2.02 23.80
N ALA A 126 -16.18 -3.24 23.80
CA ALA A 126 -17.62 -3.48 23.93
C ALA A 126 -18.14 -3.08 25.32
N TYR A 127 -17.42 -3.47 26.37
CA TYR A 127 -17.75 -3.13 27.75
C TYR A 127 -17.56 -1.64 28.04
N LEU A 128 -16.52 -1.02 27.47
CA LEU A 128 -16.26 0.41 27.54
C LEU A 128 -17.39 1.20 26.88
N LYS A 129 -17.79 0.83 25.66
CA LYS A 129 -18.92 1.47 24.95
C LYS A 129 -20.21 1.37 25.75
N LYS A 130 -20.48 0.21 26.37
CA LYS A 130 -21.64 0.01 27.24
C LYS A 130 -21.59 0.94 28.45
N LEU A 131 -20.45 0.99 29.15
CA LEU A 131 -20.27 1.82 30.34
C LEU A 131 -20.40 3.31 30.01
N LEU A 132 -19.78 3.77 28.92
CA LEU A 132 -19.91 5.16 28.44
C LEU A 132 -21.36 5.51 28.08
N GLY A 133 -22.10 4.59 27.46
CA GLY A 133 -23.54 4.76 27.23
C GLY A 133 -24.33 4.96 28.53
N LYS A 134 -24.04 4.14 29.56
CA LYS A 134 -24.67 4.27 30.88
C LYS A 134 -24.30 5.56 31.60
N ILE A 135 -23.06 6.04 31.45
CA ILE A 135 -22.61 7.34 31.96
C ILE A 135 -23.37 8.49 31.29
N GLY A 136 -23.74 8.35 30.01
CA GLY A 136 -24.58 9.31 29.28
C GLY A 136 -26.03 9.35 29.78
N GLU A 137 -26.58 8.21 30.19
CA GLU A 137 -27.94 8.06 30.75
C GLU A 137 -28.04 8.45 32.24
N VAL A 138 -26.90 8.60 32.93
CA VAL A 138 -26.84 8.83 34.37
C VAL A 138 -27.27 10.25 34.76
N GLY A 139 -28.25 10.34 35.66
CA GLY A 139 -28.65 11.57 36.32
C GLY A 139 -27.76 11.95 37.51
N PRO A 140 -28.06 13.06 38.23
CA PRO A 140 -27.23 13.56 39.33
C PRO A 140 -27.02 12.58 40.49
N GLN A 141 -27.93 11.62 40.65
CA GLN A 141 -27.90 10.64 41.74
C GLN A 141 -27.07 9.38 41.43
N GLY A 142 -26.44 9.29 40.25
CA GLY A 142 -25.68 8.11 39.85
C GLY A 142 -26.55 6.93 39.39
N MET A 143 -25.95 5.76 39.26
CA MET A 143 -26.63 4.53 38.84
C MET A 143 -26.06 3.29 39.55
N GLN A 144 -26.91 2.31 39.82
CA GLN A 144 -26.50 1.02 40.39
C GLN A 144 -25.65 0.21 39.39
N SER A 145 -24.68 -0.56 39.89
CA SER A 145 -23.85 -1.43 39.05
C SER A 145 -24.63 -2.57 38.38
N ALA A 146 -25.83 -2.90 38.84
CA ALA A 146 -26.64 -4.01 38.31
C ALA A 146 -26.85 -3.95 36.79
N SER A 147 -26.97 -2.75 36.21
CA SER A 147 -27.19 -2.56 34.77
C SER A 147 -25.92 -2.67 33.91
N TRP A 148 -24.74 -2.69 34.54
CA TRP A 148 -23.43 -2.79 33.91
C TRP A 148 -22.49 -3.76 34.66
N GLN A 149 -23.07 -4.73 35.39
CA GLN A 149 -22.34 -5.67 36.25
C GLN A 149 -21.38 -6.56 35.46
N ASP A 150 -21.71 -6.83 34.20
CA ASP A 150 -20.84 -7.54 33.25
C ASP A 150 -19.50 -6.82 33.02
N VAL A 151 -19.47 -5.48 33.05
CA VAL A 151 -18.23 -4.70 32.97
C VAL A 151 -17.36 -4.92 34.21
N VAL A 152 -17.96 -4.89 35.40
CA VAL A 152 -17.27 -5.15 36.68
C VAL A 152 -16.71 -6.57 36.69
N SER A 153 -17.53 -7.55 36.31
CA SER A 153 -17.13 -8.95 36.21
C SER A 153 -16.02 -9.17 35.18
N TYR A 154 -16.06 -8.47 34.04
CA TYR A 154 -15.00 -8.51 33.04
C TYR A 154 -13.69 -7.96 33.59
N MET A 155 -13.72 -6.78 34.21
CA MET A 155 -12.53 -6.16 34.80
C MET A 155 -11.90 -7.06 35.86
N ASP A 156 -12.70 -7.64 36.75
CA ASP A 156 -12.22 -8.55 37.79
C ASP A 156 -11.66 -9.85 37.22
N ALA A 157 -12.34 -10.45 36.23
CA ALA A 157 -11.88 -11.68 35.58
C ALA A 157 -10.57 -11.49 34.81
N LYS A 158 -10.38 -10.29 34.24
CA LYS A 158 -9.14 -9.91 33.53
C LYS A 158 -8.07 -9.35 34.45
N GLY A 159 -8.37 -9.13 35.73
CA GLY A 159 -7.43 -8.58 36.71
C GLY A 159 -7.14 -7.09 36.50
N ILE A 160 -8.02 -6.37 35.82
CA ILE A 160 -7.95 -4.92 35.62
C ILE A 160 -8.28 -4.25 36.96
N LYS A 161 -7.34 -3.48 37.49
CA LYS A 161 -7.44 -2.87 38.82
C LYS A 161 -7.77 -1.39 38.74
N VAL A 162 -8.74 -0.96 39.54
CA VAL A 162 -9.09 0.47 39.74
C VAL A 162 -8.47 0.90 41.07
N ASP A 163 -7.61 1.92 41.06
CA ASP A 163 -6.83 2.35 42.24
C ASP A 163 -6.06 1.21 42.93
N GLY A 164 -5.54 0.25 42.15
CA GLY A 164 -4.80 -0.90 42.67
C GLY A 164 -5.66 -1.99 43.32
N GLN A 165 -6.99 -1.84 43.33
CA GLN A 165 -7.95 -2.82 43.85
C GLN A 165 -8.76 -3.46 42.71
N LYS A 166 -9.38 -4.62 42.97
CA LYS A 166 -10.36 -5.18 42.04
C LYS A 166 -11.50 -4.19 41.83
N CYS A 167 -12.13 -4.20 40.65
CA CYS A 167 -13.21 -3.27 40.33
C CYS A 167 -14.38 -3.41 41.30
N SER A 168 -14.75 -4.65 41.66
CA SER A 168 -15.76 -4.88 42.70
C SER A 168 -15.36 -4.32 44.06
N ASP A 169 -14.14 -4.59 44.52
CA ASP A 169 -13.61 -4.09 45.81
C ASP A 169 -13.59 -2.56 45.85
N TYR A 170 -13.16 -1.93 44.75
CA TYR A 170 -13.19 -0.49 44.58
C TYR A 170 -14.60 0.07 44.74
N ILE A 171 -15.60 -0.51 44.04
CA ILE A 171 -17.01 -0.10 44.13
C ILE A 171 -17.52 -0.25 45.57
N TRP A 172 -17.23 -1.37 46.24
CA TRP A 172 -17.66 -1.60 47.63
C TRP A 172 -17.02 -0.64 48.63
N GLY A 173 -15.83 -0.12 48.32
CA GLY A 173 -15.08 0.85 49.11
C GLY A 173 -15.51 2.31 48.91
N LEU A 174 -16.36 2.60 47.92
CA LEU A 174 -16.81 3.97 47.65
C LEU A 174 -17.64 4.52 48.83
N PRO A 175 -17.46 5.81 49.19
CA PRO A 175 -18.18 6.43 50.30
C PRO A 175 -19.70 6.43 50.08
N GLU A 176 -20.17 6.56 48.83
CA GLU A 176 -21.59 6.43 48.49
C GLU A 176 -22.15 5.01 48.59
N VAL A 177 -21.32 3.98 48.44
CA VAL A 177 -21.76 2.57 48.49
C VAL A 177 -21.74 2.06 49.93
N GLY A 178 -20.71 2.43 50.71
CA GLY A 178 -20.65 2.15 52.14
C GLY A 178 -20.84 0.68 52.52
N ARG A 179 -20.39 -0.26 51.67
CA ARG A 179 -20.61 -1.72 51.80
C ARG A 179 -22.09 -2.15 51.87
N ARG A 180 -23.02 -1.33 51.35
CA ARG A 180 -24.44 -1.65 51.26
C ARG A 180 -24.80 -2.03 49.83
N SER A 181 -25.60 -3.09 49.68
CA SER A 181 -26.13 -3.46 48.37
C SER A 181 -27.08 -2.39 47.83
N TRP A 182 -27.23 -2.33 46.51
CA TRP A 182 -28.20 -1.48 45.81
C TRP A 182 -27.96 0.04 45.93
N GLN A 183 -26.75 0.46 46.28
CA GLN A 183 -26.40 1.88 46.25
C GLN A 183 -26.04 2.35 44.84
N ASN A 184 -26.29 3.62 44.57
CA ASN A 184 -25.91 4.26 43.32
C ASN A 184 -24.44 4.64 43.35
N ILE A 185 -23.78 4.49 42.21
CA ILE A 185 -22.40 4.92 41.98
C ILE A 185 -22.45 6.26 41.25
N SER A 186 -21.71 7.25 41.73
CA SER A 186 -21.67 8.57 41.12
C SER A 186 -21.09 8.52 39.70
N LYS A 187 -21.49 9.50 38.87
CA LYS A 187 -20.97 9.65 37.50
C LYS A 187 -19.44 9.73 37.46
N ALA A 188 -18.83 10.38 38.44
CA ALA A 188 -17.37 10.54 38.52
C ALA A 188 -16.65 9.20 38.73
N HIS A 189 -17.13 8.37 39.66
CA HIS A 189 -16.54 7.04 39.88
C HIS A 189 -16.80 6.09 38.71
N MET A 190 -17.97 6.19 38.05
CA MET A 190 -18.22 5.46 36.80
C MET A 190 -17.24 5.88 35.69
N GLN A 191 -16.98 7.17 35.54
CA GLN A 191 -16.02 7.68 34.56
C GLN A 191 -14.61 7.16 34.84
N LYS A 192 -14.19 7.15 36.11
CA LYS A 192 -12.89 6.59 36.50
C LYS A 192 -12.74 5.11 36.15
N ILE A 193 -13.79 4.32 36.34
CA ILE A 193 -13.82 2.90 35.93
C ILE A 193 -13.74 2.79 34.41
N ALA A 194 -14.45 3.66 33.67
CA ALA A 194 -14.39 3.70 32.22
C ALA A 194 -13.01 4.07 31.70
N ASP A 195 -12.35 5.07 32.30
CA ASP A 195 -11.00 5.48 31.95
C ASP A 195 -10.01 4.34 32.20
N THR A 196 -10.10 3.68 33.36
CA THR A 196 -9.25 2.52 33.70
C THR A 196 -9.46 1.35 32.73
N LEU A 197 -10.71 1.05 32.38
CA LEU A 197 -11.03 0.02 31.39
C LEU A 197 -10.54 0.39 30.00
N GLY A 198 -10.65 1.67 29.64
CA GLY A 198 -10.12 2.21 28.40
C GLY A 198 -8.62 2.04 28.33
N ASP A 199 -7.88 2.35 29.39
CA ASP A 199 -6.42 2.23 29.44
C ASP A 199 -5.94 0.77 29.44
N ALA A 200 -6.72 -0.14 30.03
CA ALA A 200 -6.44 -1.58 30.02
C ALA A 200 -6.87 -2.29 28.72
N GLY A 201 -7.56 -1.59 27.82
CA GLY A 201 -7.99 -2.10 26.53
C GLY A 201 -6.88 -2.09 25.49
N GLY A 202 -6.87 -3.07 24.58
CA GLY A 202 -5.83 -3.16 23.57
C GLY A 202 -5.76 -4.54 22.91
N LEU A 203 -4.72 -4.71 22.09
CA LEU A 203 -4.41 -5.97 21.44
C LEU A 203 -3.32 -6.71 22.20
N ASP A 204 -3.48 -8.02 22.37
CA ASP A 204 -2.41 -8.88 22.88
C ASP A 204 -1.25 -8.97 21.86
N LYS A 205 -0.12 -9.49 22.34
CA LYS A 205 1.09 -9.67 21.54
C LYS A 205 0.86 -10.41 20.21
N GLY A 206 0.07 -11.48 20.20
CA GLY A 206 -0.21 -12.25 19.00
C GLY A 206 -1.04 -11.47 17.99
N LYS A 207 -1.99 -10.65 18.47
CA LYS A 207 -2.80 -9.78 17.63
C LYS A 207 -2.01 -8.61 17.07
N LEU A 208 -1.13 -8.00 17.86
CA LEU A 208 -0.19 -6.99 17.37
C LEU A 208 0.76 -7.57 16.32
N GLN A 209 1.25 -8.80 16.52
CA GLN A 209 2.08 -9.50 15.53
C GLN A 209 1.35 -9.76 14.20
N ALA A 210 0.05 -10.06 14.23
CA ALA A 210 -0.74 -10.19 13.02
C ALA A 210 -0.85 -8.86 12.25
N VAL A 211 -1.03 -7.75 12.97
CA VAL A 211 -1.05 -6.39 12.39
C VAL A 211 0.31 -6.04 11.76
N LYS A 212 1.41 -6.29 12.49
CA LYS A 212 2.77 -6.12 11.98
C LYS A 212 2.99 -6.95 10.72
N SER A 213 2.63 -8.22 10.74
CA SER A 213 2.78 -9.14 9.60
C SER A 213 2.02 -8.66 8.37
N ALA A 214 0.82 -8.09 8.56
CA ALA A 214 0.04 -7.52 7.46
C ALA A 214 0.75 -6.30 6.84
N LEU A 215 1.30 -5.41 7.66
CA LEU A 215 2.07 -4.24 7.19
C LEU A 215 3.37 -4.65 6.48
N GLU A 216 4.12 -5.60 7.03
CA GLU A 216 5.33 -6.15 6.40
C GLU A 216 5.00 -6.82 5.05
N SER A 217 3.89 -7.57 4.98
CA SER A 217 3.43 -8.15 3.71
C SER A 217 3.15 -7.07 2.65
N VAL A 218 2.49 -5.97 3.05
CA VAL A 218 2.26 -4.82 2.14
C VAL A 218 3.57 -4.18 1.72
N SER A 219 4.48 -3.93 2.66
CA SER A 219 5.81 -3.36 2.41
C SER A 219 6.60 -4.19 1.40
N ASN A 220 6.69 -5.49 1.63
CA ASN A 220 7.41 -6.42 0.77
C ASN A 220 6.81 -6.46 -0.64
N ARG A 221 5.48 -6.57 -0.76
CA ARG A 221 4.80 -6.55 -2.07
C ARG A 221 5.03 -5.25 -2.84
N ALA A 222 5.08 -4.12 -2.13
CA ALA A 222 5.34 -2.82 -2.74
C ALA A 222 6.81 -2.70 -3.19
N SER A 223 7.75 -3.19 -2.38
CA SER A 223 9.18 -3.26 -2.73
C SER A 223 9.44 -4.17 -3.95
N ASP A 224 8.78 -5.33 -3.99
CA ASP A 224 8.85 -6.26 -5.12
C ASP A 224 8.35 -5.58 -6.41
N PHE A 225 7.24 -4.84 -6.31
CA PHE A 225 6.71 -4.09 -7.45
C PHE A 225 7.70 -3.03 -7.94
N VAL A 226 8.36 -2.29 -7.05
CA VAL A 226 9.38 -1.30 -7.41
C VAL A 226 10.54 -1.96 -8.14
N SER A 227 11.05 -3.07 -7.59
CA SER A 227 12.15 -3.83 -8.19
C SER A 227 11.77 -4.35 -9.59
N GLN A 228 10.56 -4.88 -9.75
CA GLN A 228 10.05 -5.31 -11.07
C GLN A 228 9.86 -4.14 -12.04
N SER A 229 9.37 -2.99 -11.55
CA SER A 229 9.16 -1.80 -12.37
C SER A 229 10.49 -1.22 -12.88
N GLN A 230 11.53 -1.24 -12.06
CA GLN A 230 12.88 -0.83 -12.46
C GLN A 230 13.41 -1.69 -13.62
N LEU A 231 13.22 -3.01 -13.58
CA LEU A 231 13.59 -3.92 -14.67
C LEU A 231 12.77 -3.66 -15.95
N GLN A 232 11.47 -3.37 -15.82
CA GLN A 232 10.62 -3.02 -16.96
C GLN A 232 11.06 -1.70 -17.61
N LEU A 233 11.38 -0.69 -16.80
CA LEU A 233 11.91 0.59 -17.29
C LEU A 233 13.23 0.42 -18.02
N GLN A 234 14.14 -0.43 -17.54
CA GLN A 234 15.37 -0.75 -18.26
C GLN A 234 15.08 -1.37 -19.64
N LYS A 235 14.09 -2.26 -19.74
CA LYS A 235 13.66 -2.82 -21.03
C LYS A 235 13.08 -1.75 -21.96
N ILE A 236 12.22 -0.87 -21.44
CA ILE A 236 11.66 0.25 -22.22
C ILE A 236 12.78 1.15 -22.75
N MET A 237 13.77 1.49 -21.92
CA MET A 237 14.94 2.29 -22.34
C MET A 237 15.78 1.58 -23.40
N GLN A 238 15.99 0.27 -23.27
CA GLN A 238 16.67 -0.53 -24.30
C GLN A 238 15.90 -0.51 -25.62
N THR A 239 14.58 -0.73 -25.59
CA THR A 239 13.73 -0.67 -26.79
C THR A 239 13.73 0.72 -27.40
N TYR A 240 13.64 1.77 -26.60
CA TYR A 240 13.69 3.16 -27.05
C TYR A 240 15.02 3.45 -27.77
N ASN A 241 16.16 3.03 -27.21
CA ASN A 241 17.46 3.19 -27.85
C ASN A 241 17.57 2.41 -29.18
N VAL A 242 16.97 1.23 -29.26
CA VAL A 242 16.87 0.48 -30.53
C VAL A 242 16.05 1.25 -31.56
N THR A 243 14.89 1.80 -31.17
CA THR A 243 14.05 2.62 -32.04
C THR A 243 14.79 3.85 -32.56
N VAL A 244 15.55 4.55 -31.70
CA VAL A 244 16.41 5.68 -32.11
C VAL A 244 17.45 5.24 -33.14
N SER A 245 18.13 4.11 -32.91
CA SER A 245 19.13 3.58 -33.83
C SER A 245 18.53 3.25 -35.21
N LEU A 246 17.34 2.65 -35.23
CA LEU A 246 16.59 2.37 -36.46
C LEU A 246 16.17 3.66 -37.18
N LEU A 247 15.73 4.67 -36.42
CA LEU A 247 15.37 5.99 -36.94
C LEU A 247 16.57 6.65 -37.62
N ASN A 248 17.72 6.68 -36.96
CA ASN A 248 18.96 7.24 -37.51
C ASN A 248 19.41 6.48 -38.76
N SER A 249 19.27 5.16 -38.79
CA SER A 249 19.60 4.32 -39.95
C SER A 249 18.70 4.65 -41.15
N MET A 250 17.39 4.79 -40.94
CA MET A 250 16.46 5.16 -42.02
C MET A 250 16.66 6.61 -42.50
N GLN A 251 16.95 7.55 -41.60
CA GLN A 251 17.27 8.93 -41.97
C GLN A 251 18.55 8.99 -42.81
N THR A 252 19.57 8.20 -42.46
CA THR A 252 20.81 8.10 -43.25
C THR A 252 20.54 7.55 -44.64
N MET A 253 19.72 6.49 -44.74
CA MET A 253 19.34 5.91 -46.03
C MET A 253 18.55 6.90 -46.90
N LEU A 254 17.62 7.66 -46.31
CA LEU A 254 16.92 8.74 -46.99
C LEU A 254 17.88 9.82 -47.50
N ALA A 255 18.85 10.23 -46.69
CA ALA A 255 19.86 11.20 -47.10
C ALA A 255 20.72 10.70 -48.26
N GLU A 256 21.12 9.43 -48.25
CA GLU A 256 21.88 8.81 -49.34
C GLU A 256 21.07 8.71 -50.63
N MET A 257 19.80 8.33 -50.57
CA MET A 257 18.94 8.32 -51.75
C MET A 257 18.72 9.72 -52.31
N ASN A 258 18.45 10.71 -51.46
CA ASN A 258 18.32 12.11 -51.89
C ASN A 258 19.58 12.61 -52.58
N LYS A 259 20.76 12.25 -52.06
CA LYS A 259 22.05 12.57 -52.68
C LYS A 259 22.23 11.86 -54.02
N SER A 260 21.85 10.58 -54.12
CA SER A 260 21.93 9.82 -55.38
C SER A 260 21.02 10.40 -56.46
N ILE A 261 19.78 10.77 -56.10
CA ILE A 261 18.84 11.44 -57.01
C ILE A 261 19.43 12.78 -57.48
N ALA A 262 19.93 13.61 -56.55
CA ALA A 262 20.53 14.91 -56.88
C ALA A 262 21.77 14.77 -57.79
N GLN A 263 22.54 13.70 -57.67
CA GLN A 263 23.68 13.42 -58.54
C GLN A 263 23.28 12.98 -59.94
N ASN A 264 22.15 12.28 -60.11
CA ASN A 264 21.67 11.83 -61.41
C ASN A 264 20.92 12.92 -62.21
N ILE A 265 20.50 14.01 -61.56
CA ILE A 265 19.82 15.14 -62.21
C ILE A 265 20.81 16.18 -62.77
N ARG A 266 22.12 16.06 -62.47
CA ARG A 266 23.19 16.87 -63.08
C ARG A 266 23.72 16.21 -64.34
#